data_AF-A0A2N1UXT5-F1
#
_entry.id   AF-A0A2N1UXT5-F1
#
_cell.length_a   1.000
_cell.length_b   1.000
_cell.length_c   1.000
_cell.angle_alpha   90.00
_cell.angle_beta   90.00
_cell.angle_gamma   90.00
#
_symmetry.space_group_name_H-M   'P 1'
#
loop_
_entity.id
_entity.type
_entity.pdbx_description
1 polymer ?
#
loop_
_entity_poly.entity_id
_entity_poly.type
_entity_poly.pdbx_seq_one_letter_code
_entity_poly.pdbx_strand_id
1 'polypeptide(L)'
;MLSSVQGMIGKDTLALLLIEAKHFCPNETGCPPQIKGKIIHFISRKAMNIDGMGEETVELFYNQGLIKNVADLYTLKAEEIAGLDRLGEKSAQRIVDGLEASKSIPFERVFFALGIRFIGETVAKILVK
;
A
#
# COMPACT_ATOMS: atom_id res chain seq x y z
N MET A 1 15.26 -22.01 -26.04
CA MET A 1 15.51 -21.80 -24.60
C MET A 1 14.48 -20.86 -23.98
N LEU A 2 13.18 -21.17 -24.07
CA LEU A 2 12.10 -20.43 -23.41
C LEU A 2 11.01 -21.42 -22.95
N SER A 3 11.43 -22.54 -22.37
CA SER A 3 10.53 -23.64 -21.96
C SER A 3 10.73 -24.04 -20.49
N SER A 4 11.29 -23.16 -19.65
CA SER A 4 11.69 -23.55 -18.28
C SER A 4 11.34 -22.55 -17.19
N VAL A 5 10.44 -21.60 -17.45
CA VAL A 5 9.80 -20.80 -16.38
C VAL A 5 8.29 -21.02 -16.39
N GLN A 6 7.87 -22.24 -16.72
CA GLN A 6 6.50 -22.72 -16.57
C GLN A 6 6.39 -23.45 -15.22
N GLY A 7 6.67 -22.74 -14.13
CA GLY A 7 6.61 -23.30 -12.79
C GLY A 7 6.31 -22.19 -11.79
N MET A 8 5.18 -22.33 -11.08
CA MET A 8 4.79 -21.56 -9.89
C MET A 8 3.85 -20.34 -10.05
N ILE A 9 2.98 -20.29 -11.06
CA ILE A 9 1.83 -19.37 -10.99
C ILE A 9 0.55 -20.13 -11.35
N GLY A 10 -0.40 -20.12 -10.40
CA GLY A 10 -1.71 -20.77 -10.52
C GLY A 10 -2.48 -20.35 -11.76
N LYS A 11 -3.34 -21.26 -12.22
CA LYS A 11 -3.96 -21.34 -13.54
C LYS A 11 -5.15 -20.37 -13.74
N ASP A 12 -5.10 -19.19 -13.12
CA ASP A 12 -6.24 -18.28 -13.06
C ASP A 12 -6.05 -17.09 -14.01
N THR A 13 -6.53 -17.32 -15.22
CA THR A 13 -7.08 -16.36 -16.20
C THR A 13 -6.55 -14.92 -16.12
N LEU A 14 -5.58 -14.61 -16.99
CA LEU A 14 -5.23 -13.24 -17.35
C LEU A 14 -6.49 -12.53 -17.90
N ALA A 15 -7.08 -11.64 -17.10
CA ALA A 15 -8.19 -10.83 -17.55
C ALA A 15 -7.67 -9.68 -18.43
N LEU A 16 -7.79 -9.82 -19.75
CA LEU A 16 -7.71 -8.69 -20.67
C LEU A 16 -8.99 -7.86 -20.54
N LEU A 17 -8.92 -6.77 -19.79
CA LEU A 17 -9.82 -5.64 -20.05
C LEU A 17 -9.46 -5.12 -21.44
N LEU A 18 -10.41 -5.20 -22.38
CA LEU A 18 -10.29 -5.02 -23.84
C LEU A 18 -9.68 -3.68 -24.33
N ILE A 19 -9.12 -2.86 -23.45
CA ILE A 19 -8.68 -1.48 -23.70
C ILE A 19 -7.21 -1.24 -23.32
N GLU A 20 -6.47 -2.23 -22.80
CA GLU A 20 -5.09 -2.02 -22.34
C GLU A 20 -4.08 -3.05 -22.87
N ALA A 21 -2.89 -2.57 -23.24
CA ALA A 21 -1.74 -3.42 -23.62
C ALA A 21 -0.97 -3.98 -22.41
N LYS A 22 -1.23 -3.45 -21.20
CA LYS A 22 -0.60 -3.88 -19.96
C LYS A 22 -1.37 -5.05 -19.37
N HIS A 23 -0.64 -6.11 -19.00
CA HIS A 23 -1.20 -7.25 -18.32
C HIS A 23 -1.14 -7.01 -16.81
N PHE A 24 -2.26 -7.25 -16.12
CA PHE A 24 -2.35 -7.13 -14.66
C PHE A 24 -2.76 -8.47 -14.07
N CYS A 25 -2.26 -8.75 -12.86
CA CYS A 25 -2.72 -9.91 -12.11
C CYS A 25 -4.12 -9.62 -11.54
N PRO A 26 -5.11 -10.50 -11.77
CA PRO A 26 -6.48 -10.28 -11.28
C PRO A 26 -6.63 -10.50 -9.77
N ASN A 27 -5.65 -11.14 -9.12
CA ASN A 27 -5.68 -11.44 -7.69
C ASN A 27 -5.37 -10.19 -6.85
N GLU A 28 -6.36 -9.34 -6.67
CA GLU A 28 -6.19 -8.06 -5.97
C GLU A 28 -6.06 -8.17 -4.44
N THR A 29 -6.53 -9.27 -3.85
CA THR A 29 -6.64 -9.46 -2.38
C THR A 29 -5.62 -10.44 -1.82
N GLY A 30 -5.04 -11.30 -2.64
CA GLY A 30 -4.08 -12.33 -2.23
C GLY A 30 -2.71 -12.22 -2.87
N CYS A 31 -2.44 -11.22 -3.71
CA CYS A 31 -1.14 -11.03 -4.35
C CYS A 31 -0.25 -10.08 -3.51
N PRO A 32 0.83 -10.56 -2.86
CA PRO A 32 1.64 -9.72 -1.97
C PRO A 32 2.21 -8.46 -2.64
N PRO A 33 2.73 -8.50 -3.89
CA PRO A 33 3.15 -7.29 -4.58
C PRO A 33 2.03 -6.25 -4.76
N GLN A 34 0.80 -6.68 -5.03
CA GLN A 34 -0.33 -5.75 -5.16
C GLN A 34 -0.73 -5.15 -3.82
N ILE A 35 -0.76 -5.95 -2.77
CA ILE A 35 -1.10 -5.50 -1.42
C ILE A 35 -0.06 -4.48 -0.93
N LYS A 36 1.22 -4.83 -1.00
CA LYS A 36 2.32 -3.91 -0.65
C LYS A 36 2.27 -2.64 -1.50
N GLY A 37 2.07 -2.76 -2.81
CA GLY A 37 1.94 -1.61 -3.72
C GLY A 37 0.78 -0.67 -3.36
N LYS A 38 -0.39 -1.21 -2.98
CA LYS A 38 -1.54 -0.43 -2.51
C LYS A 38 -1.19 0.33 -1.22
N ILE A 39 -0.51 -0.32 -0.27
CA ILE A 39 -0.09 0.30 0.99
C ILE A 39 0.97 1.40 0.73
N ILE A 40 1.97 1.14 -0.13
CA ILE A 40 3.00 2.12 -0.51
C ILE A 40 2.37 3.35 -1.15
N HIS A 41 1.41 3.16 -2.06
CA HIS A 41 0.65 4.25 -2.66
C HIS A 41 -0.12 5.05 -1.60
N PHE A 42 -0.82 4.35 -0.70
CA PHE A 42 -1.60 4.96 0.37
C PHE A 42 -0.75 5.87 1.26
N ILE A 43 0.44 5.43 1.68
CA ILE A 43 1.30 6.22 2.58
C ILE A 43 2.03 7.39 1.90
N SER A 44 2.02 7.44 0.56
CA SER A 44 2.82 8.38 -0.21
C SER A 44 2.51 9.86 0.08
N ARG A 45 3.50 10.74 -0.21
CA ARG A 45 3.41 12.20 0.03
C ARG A 45 2.19 12.86 -0.61
N LYS A 46 1.67 12.35 -1.72
CA LYS A 46 0.49 12.90 -2.41
C LYS A 46 -0.83 12.30 -1.93
N ALA A 47 -0.77 11.15 -1.26
CA ALA A 47 -1.91 10.43 -0.69
C ALA A 47 -2.05 10.79 0.80
N MET A 48 -1.86 9.83 1.71
CA MET A 48 -2.02 10.08 3.14
C MET A 48 -0.86 10.83 3.79
N ASN A 49 0.29 10.93 3.12
CA ASN A 49 1.48 11.64 3.61
C ASN A 49 1.92 11.17 5.01
N ILE A 50 2.11 9.86 5.17
CA ILE A 50 2.56 9.30 6.45
C ILE A 50 4.06 9.55 6.58
N ASP A 51 4.44 10.39 7.53
CA ASP A 51 5.85 10.66 7.80
C ASP A 51 6.51 9.49 8.53
N GLY A 52 7.80 9.29 8.29
CA GLY A 52 8.59 8.21 8.92
C GLY A 52 8.34 6.80 8.36
N MET A 53 7.43 6.62 7.41
CA MET A 53 7.14 5.32 6.79
C MET A 53 7.51 5.30 5.31
N GLY A 54 8.37 4.36 4.91
CA GLY A 54 8.80 4.16 3.52
C GLY A 54 8.48 2.76 3.00
N GLU A 55 8.88 2.48 1.75
CA GLU A 55 8.69 1.18 1.11
C GLU A 55 9.30 0.03 1.93
N GLU A 56 10.56 0.16 2.36
CA GLU A 56 11.23 -0.85 3.21
C GLU A 56 10.45 -1.14 4.50
N THR A 57 9.85 -0.11 5.12
CA THR A 57 9.05 -0.25 6.34
C THR A 57 7.76 -1.04 6.08
N VAL A 58 7.10 -0.77 4.95
CA VAL A 58 5.91 -1.53 4.52
C VAL A 58 6.26 -2.99 4.29
N GLU A 59 7.38 -3.27 3.62
CA GLU A 59 7.83 -4.64 3.39
C GLU A 59 8.13 -5.37 4.70
N LEU A 60 8.83 -4.71 5.62
CA LEU A 60 9.11 -5.24 6.95
C LEU A 60 7.83 -5.58 7.70
N PHE A 61 6.88 -4.64 7.79
CA PHE A 61 5.63 -4.84 8.53
C PHE A 61 4.77 -5.94 7.91
N TYR A 62 4.72 -6.01 6.57
CA TYR A 62 4.00 -7.05 5.86
C TYR A 62 4.61 -8.44 6.10
N ASN A 63 5.95 -8.54 6.01
CA ASN A 63 6.68 -9.79 6.21
C ASN A 63 6.60 -10.28 7.66
N GLN A 64 6.55 -9.38 8.63
CA GLN A 64 6.33 -9.68 10.04
C GLN A 64 4.84 -9.96 10.38
N GLY A 65 3.94 -9.86 9.40
CA GLY A 65 2.51 -10.12 9.57
C GLY A 65 1.76 -9.05 10.36
N LEU A 66 2.39 -7.89 10.60
CA LEU A 66 1.78 -6.76 11.32
C LEU A 66 0.71 -6.06 10.50
N ILE A 67 0.86 -6.06 9.17
CA ILE A 67 -0.12 -5.46 8.25
C ILE A 67 -0.42 -6.38 7.08
N LYS A 68 -1.68 -6.39 6.66
CA LYS A 68 -2.21 -7.10 5.49
C LYS A 68 -3.02 -6.18 4.59
N ASN A 69 -3.45 -5.03 5.10
CA ASN A 69 -4.18 -4.00 4.37
C ASN A 69 -3.89 -2.61 4.96
N VAL A 70 -4.45 -1.57 4.36
CA VAL A 70 -4.24 -0.17 4.79
C VAL A 70 -4.90 0.18 6.12
N ALA A 71 -5.96 -0.51 6.53
CA ALA A 71 -6.63 -0.25 7.80
C ALA A 71 -5.79 -0.72 8.98
N ASP A 72 -5.04 -1.82 8.81
CA ASP A 72 -4.17 -2.37 9.85
C ASP A 72 -3.11 -1.35 10.30
N LEU A 73 -2.70 -0.42 9.43
CA LEU A 73 -1.78 0.67 9.77
C LEU A 73 -2.26 1.46 10.98
N TYR A 74 -3.56 1.71 11.10
CA TYR A 74 -4.13 2.53 12.18
C TYR A 74 -4.32 1.77 13.50
N THR A 75 -3.96 0.48 13.53
CA THR A 75 -3.96 -0.35 14.74
C THR A 75 -2.56 -0.60 15.30
N LEU A 76 -1.52 -0.20 14.57
CA LEU A 76 -0.12 -0.35 14.97
C LEU A 76 0.19 0.49 16.21
N LYS A 77 0.93 -0.10 17.15
CA LYS A 77 1.41 0.59 18.35
C LYS A 77 2.92 0.81 18.30
N ALA A 78 3.38 1.91 18.87
CA ALA A 78 4.80 2.27 18.83
C ALA A 78 5.68 1.21 19.52
N GLU A 79 5.17 0.60 20.59
CA GLU A 79 5.87 -0.43 21.35
C GLU A 79 6.10 -1.71 20.53
N GLU A 80 5.14 -2.08 19.68
CA GLU A 80 5.24 -3.25 18.79
C GLU A 80 6.26 -3.01 17.67
N ILE A 81 6.31 -1.77 17.16
CA ILE A 81 7.20 -1.38 16.07
C ILE A 81 8.64 -1.16 16.55
N ALA A 82 8.83 -0.63 17.77
CA ALA A 82 10.14 -0.30 18.32
C ALA A 82 11.04 -1.51 18.58
N GLY A 83 10.46 -2.71 18.66
CA GLY A 83 11.20 -3.97 18.82
C GLY A 83 11.74 -4.56 17.52
N LEU A 84 11.41 -3.96 16.37
CA LEU A 84 11.80 -4.50 15.06
C LEU A 84 13.21 -4.05 14.65
N ASP A 85 13.87 -4.89 13.86
CA ASP A 85 15.20 -4.57 13.33
C ASP A 85 15.18 -3.24 12.56
N ARG A 86 16.21 -2.41 12.80
CA ARG A 86 16.40 -1.07 12.21
C ARG A 86 15.36 -0.01 12.60
N LEU A 87 14.46 -0.29 13.55
CA LEU A 87 13.48 0.66 14.09
C LEU A 87 13.73 0.91 15.57
N GLY A 88 14.13 2.14 15.92
CA GLY A 88 14.22 2.59 17.31
C GLY A 88 12.94 3.26 17.78
N GLU A 89 12.79 3.45 19.10
CA GLU A 89 11.63 4.10 19.74
C GLU A 89 11.22 5.41 19.06
N LYS A 90 12.18 6.28 18.76
CA LYS A 90 11.92 7.56 18.08
C LYS A 90 11.35 7.39 16.67
N SER A 91 11.81 6.38 15.93
CA SER A 91 11.30 6.09 14.59
C SER A 91 9.89 5.51 14.65
N ALA A 92 9.65 4.59 15.59
CA ALA A 92 8.33 4.02 15.83
C ALA A 92 7.31 5.09 16.21
N GLN A 93 7.67 6.00 17.12
CA GLN A 93 6.82 7.11 17.51
C GLN A 93 6.51 8.03 16.32
N ARG A 94 7.51 8.38 15.51
CA ARG A 94 7.31 9.22 14.31
C ARG A 94 6.31 8.60 13.33
N ILE A 95 6.33 7.28 13.15
CA ILE A 95 5.37 6.57 12.28
C ILE A 95 3.95 6.67 12.85
N VAL A 96 3.77 6.39 14.15
CA VAL A 96 2.46 6.44 14.80
C VAL A 96 1.90 7.87 14.80
N ASP A 97 2.74 8.87 15.07
CA ASP A 97 2.36 10.29 15.00
C ASP A 97 1.95 10.67 13.56
N GLY A 98 2.69 10.20 12.56
CA GLY A 98 2.37 10.40 11.14
C GLY A 98 1.03 9.77 10.74
N LEU A 99 0.73 8.58 11.27
CA LEU A 99 -0.54 7.90 11.06
C LEU A 99 -1.69 8.68 11.70
N GLU A 100 -1.53 9.19 12.92
CA GLU A 100 -2.55 10.00 13.57
C GLU A 100 -2.81 11.30 12.80
N ALA A 101 -1.75 12.02 12.43
CA ALA A 101 -1.85 13.25 11.64
C ALA A 101 -2.53 13.03 10.29
N SER A 102 -2.38 11.85 9.69
CA SER A 102 -3.01 11.53 8.40
C SER A 102 -4.54 11.48 8.46
N LYS A 103 -5.14 11.31 9.64
CA LYS A 103 -6.60 11.25 9.80
C LYS A 103 -7.27 12.60 9.55
N SER A 104 -6.52 13.72 9.65
CA SER A 104 -7.04 15.07 9.44
C SER A 104 -6.86 15.59 8.01
N ILE A 105 -6.39 14.76 7.07
CA ILE A 105 -6.18 15.23 5.70
C ILE A 105 -7.51 15.40 4.95
N PRO A 106 -7.56 16.26 3.92
CA PRO A 106 -8.74 16.42 3.07
C PRO A 106 -9.18 15.12 2.38
N PHE A 107 -10.50 14.94 2.23
CA PHE A 107 -11.09 13.71 1.71
C PHE A 107 -10.67 13.39 0.27
N GLU A 108 -10.38 14.40 -0.57
CA GLU A 108 -9.88 14.18 -1.94
C GLU A 108 -8.57 13.41 -1.96
N ARG A 109 -7.74 13.56 -0.91
CA ARG A 109 -6.49 12.82 -0.76
C ARG A 109 -6.73 11.40 -0.28
N VAL A 110 -7.71 11.20 0.61
CA VAL A 110 -8.16 9.87 1.03
C VAL A 110 -8.67 9.09 -0.18
N PHE A 111 -9.53 9.72 -0.99
CA PHE A 111 -10.09 9.10 -2.20
C PHE A 111 -8.99 8.72 -3.21
N PHE A 112 -7.99 9.58 -3.40
CA PHE A 112 -6.80 9.26 -4.19
C PHE A 112 -5.97 8.12 -3.57
N ALA A 113 -5.82 8.09 -2.25
CA ALA A 113 -5.05 7.08 -1.51
C ALA A 113 -5.61 5.66 -1.63
N LEU A 114 -6.93 5.52 -1.87
CA LEU A 114 -7.57 4.21 -2.10
C LEU A 114 -7.04 3.48 -3.34
N GLY A 115 -6.32 4.17 -4.24
CA GLY A 115 -5.67 3.54 -5.38
C GLY A 115 -6.64 2.94 -6.39
N ILE A 116 -7.84 3.53 -6.53
CA ILE A 116 -8.85 3.08 -7.48
C ILE A 116 -8.30 3.25 -8.91
N ARG A 117 -8.42 2.20 -9.71
CA ARG A 117 -7.90 2.19 -11.08
C ARG A 117 -8.49 3.35 -11.88
N PHE A 118 -7.64 4.02 -12.65
CA PHE A 118 -7.97 5.21 -13.46
C PHE A 118 -8.28 6.50 -12.66
N ILE A 119 -8.27 6.45 -11.33
CA ILE A 119 -8.48 7.63 -10.49
C ILE A 119 -7.13 8.18 -10.04
N GLY A 120 -6.62 9.13 -10.81
CA GLY A 120 -5.45 9.94 -10.43
C GLY A 120 -5.80 11.11 -9.50
N GLU A 121 -4.78 11.81 -9.03
CA GLU A 121 -4.92 12.97 -8.13
C GLU A 121 -5.92 14.02 -8.66
N THR A 122 -5.85 14.33 -9.97
CA THR A 122 -6.75 15.29 -10.61
C THR A 122 -8.19 14.81 -10.64
N VAL A 123 -8.42 13.54 -10.99
CA VAL A 123 -9.76 12.95 -11.08
C VAL A 123 -10.39 12.88 -9.69
N ALA A 124 -9.62 12.50 -8.67
CA ALA A 124 -10.06 12.47 -7.29
C ALA A 124 -10.57 13.84 -6.81
N LYS A 125 -9.83 14.92 -7.11
CA LYS A 125 -10.23 16.30 -6.77
C LYS A 125 -11.53 16.73 -7.46
N ILE A 126 -11.78 16.26 -8.68
CA ILE A 126 -12.99 16.61 -9.44
C ILE A 126 -14.20 15.88 -8.87
N LEU A 127 -14.07 14.59 -8.52
CA LEU A 127 -15.18 13.74 -8.09
C LEU A 127 -15.66 14.00 -6.66
N VAL A 128 -14.79 14.55 -5.81
CA VAL A 128 -15.07 14.82 -4.38
C VAL A 128 -15.67 16.22 -4.17
N LYS A 129 -15.76 17.04 -5.21
CA LYS A 129 -16.19 18.44 -5.12
C LYS A 129 -17.70 18.61 -5.25
#